data_AF-A0A934CYL9-F1
#
_entry.id   AF-A0A934CYL9-F1
#
_cell.length_a   1.000
_cell.length_b   1.000
_cell.length_c   1.000
_cell.angle_alpha   90.00
_cell.angle_beta   90.00
_cell.angle_gamma   90.00
#
_symmetry.space_group_name_H-M   'P 1'
#
loop_
_entity.id
_entity.type
_entity.pdbx_description
1 polymer ?
#
loop_
_entity_poly.entity_id
_entity_poly.type
_entity_poly.pdbx_seq_one_letter_code
_entity_poly.pdbx_strand_id
1 'polypeptide(L)'
;MPEITPQQGEKKPAAPTNLGSLAASNVNGKVVPTASATEEKPAAYALGGQVSGRSGPTFLEKLIGKTKDGGFVAASGAPTIVPSIASLLGPKPVFSATAFSAEKEQHRTGIAKAFACVAFVIALGTYGFFYTQTNADFTLLDSQLGPNIAVKFERSNAELQTNQTDLNLVRFRMARLLLDEVNGQIDAFQSQVLIIKSGSTSGIQKQIAQAQRQILGVNIKRSLADAQKIFSQPLGVDVYSPTPVTPDERETMYESLLKERLAKGKAALQNDTNPNLTEMRMIDNVLRLVENRNFRTFIRSQDLAKISEDGFGSMLTKIREEGTDELSSIDKVRSARLNWRQVIENIHAVTSKADPYYGQGLFKTVGGFLFSSYRFDAKTSRVSLAGMTKSSDSKTFSSIARLVDAIEKSTYFKDIDFRSFSKSKDDSGDFSSSLSLEFAIQKGKDPRDDVIASENPPESVPSISTPRPSQSSANTLTRPQGASLTTL
;
A
#
# COMPACT_ATOMS: atom_id res chain seq x y z
N MET A 1 40.85 -39.35 60.06
CA MET A 1 42.17 -39.09 59.44
C MET A 1 42.21 -39.80 58.09
N PRO A 2 42.70 -39.17 57.03
CA PRO A 2 42.76 -37.73 56.70
C PRO A 2 41.90 -37.47 55.42
N GLU A 3 41.69 -36.28 54.86
CA GLU A 3 42.49 -35.06 54.86
C GLU A 3 41.61 -33.84 54.56
N ILE A 4 42.05 -32.72 55.11
CA ILE A 4 41.42 -31.41 55.25
C ILE A 4 42.15 -30.46 54.28
N THR A 5 41.42 -29.85 53.33
CA THR A 5 41.55 -28.47 52.76
C THR A 5 42.97 -28.02 52.26
N PRO A 6 43.27 -26.75 51.86
CA PRO A 6 42.48 -25.62 51.31
C PRO A 6 43.15 -24.85 50.13
N GLN A 7 42.56 -23.69 49.77
CA GLN A 7 43.16 -22.49 49.12
C GLN A 7 43.18 -22.48 47.58
N GLN A 8 43.05 -21.36 46.85
CA GLN A 8 43.01 -19.90 47.07
C GLN A 8 42.45 -19.32 45.74
N GLY A 9 41.70 -18.22 45.68
CA GLY A 9 42.25 -16.88 45.73
C GLY A 9 41.48 -15.95 44.77
N GLU A 10 41.28 -14.72 45.23
CA GLU A 10 40.55 -13.61 44.61
C GLU A 10 41.08 -13.18 43.23
N LYS A 11 40.20 -12.59 42.40
CA LYS A 11 40.52 -11.34 41.69
C LYS A 11 39.27 -10.56 41.26
N LYS A 12 39.08 -9.43 41.93
CA LYS A 12 38.24 -8.28 41.55
C LYS A 12 38.90 -7.55 40.36
N PRO A 13 38.10 -6.96 39.45
CA PRO A 13 38.27 -5.53 39.18
C PRO A 13 36.88 -4.84 39.10
N ALA A 14 36.65 -3.79 39.89
CA ALA A 14 36.91 -2.39 39.56
C ALA A 14 35.89 -1.82 38.55
N ALA A 15 34.98 -1.02 39.09
CA ALA A 15 34.12 -0.10 38.34
C ALA A 15 34.95 0.98 37.63
N PRO A 16 34.39 1.59 36.59
CA PRO A 16 34.57 3.02 36.40
C PRO A 16 33.24 3.78 36.54
N THR A 17 33.37 4.86 37.28
CA THR A 17 32.40 5.89 37.61
C THR A 17 32.34 6.93 36.50
N ASN A 18 31.13 7.46 36.25
CA ASN A 18 30.79 8.80 35.74
C ASN A 18 31.32 9.30 34.38
N LEU A 19 30.39 9.71 33.50
CA LEU A 19 30.15 11.10 33.06
C LEU A 19 29.28 11.10 31.80
N GLY A 20 28.17 11.83 31.82
CA GLY A 20 27.31 11.95 30.64
C GLY A 20 26.03 12.75 30.86
N SER A 21 26.12 13.91 31.50
CA SER A 21 25.10 14.95 31.43
C SER A 21 25.10 15.57 30.03
N LEU A 22 24.01 15.41 29.27
CA LEU A 22 23.73 16.26 28.12
C LEU A 22 22.35 16.88 28.32
N ALA A 23 22.39 18.05 28.94
CA ALA A 23 21.30 19.01 28.96
C ALA A 23 21.32 19.82 27.65
N ALA A 24 20.12 20.07 27.13
CA ALA A 24 19.69 21.26 26.40
C ALA A 24 20.61 21.80 25.29
N SER A 25 20.30 21.46 24.03
CA SER A 25 20.59 22.37 22.91
C SER A 25 19.34 23.19 22.60
N ASN A 26 19.49 24.48 22.88
CA ASN A 26 18.57 25.57 22.66
C ASN A 26 18.74 26.03 21.20
N VAL A 27 17.81 25.68 20.30
CA VAL A 27 17.82 26.21 18.93
C VAL A 27 16.97 27.47 18.90
N ASN A 28 17.68 28.58 19.01
CA ASN A 28 17.18 29.93 18.88
C ASN A 28 16.79 30.18 17.42
N GLY A 29 15.54 30.62 17.22
CA GLY A 29 15.02 30.98 15.91
C GLY A 29 15.69 32.22 15.35
N LYS A 30 15.97 32.19 14.04
CA LYS A 30 16.12 33.39 13.23
C LYS A 30 15.20 33.25 12.02
N VAL A 31 14.10 34.00 12.10
CA VAL A 31 13.13 34.24 11.03
C VAL A 31 13.66 35.39 10.15
N VAL A 32 13.07 35.49 8.95
CA VAL A 32 12.92 36.68 8.06
C VAL A 32 13.80 36.63 6.79
N PRO A 33 13.32 36.97 5.56
CA PRO A 33 12.07 36.56 4.89
C PRO A 33 12.21 36.39 3.33
N THR A 34 11.11 35.97 2.69
CA THR A 34 10.63 36.24 1.30
C THR A 34 11.60 36.55 0.14
N ALA A 35 11.45 35.80 -0.95
CA ALA A 35 11.27 36.37 -2.29
C ALA A 35 10.35 35.49 -3.15
N SER A 36 9.46 36.15 -3.87
CA SER A 36 8.34 35.65 -4.66
C SER A 36 8.70 35.47 -6.14
N ALA A 37 7.78 34.84 -6.88
CA ALA A 37 7.68 34.75 -8.35
C ALA A 37 8.62 33.72 -9.02
N THR A 38 8.21 32.93 -10.01
CA THR A 38 7.26 33.21 -11.08
C THR A 38 6.63 31.92 -11.61
N GLU A 39 5.35 32.02 -11.93
CA GLU A 39 4.47 31.03 -12.53
C GLU A 39 4.78 30.94 -14.05
N GLU A 40 5.22 29.79 -14.55
CA GLU A 40 5.33 29.52 -15.99
C GLU A 40 4.42 28.36 -16.40
N LYS A 41 3.34 28.72 -17.11
CA LYS A 41 2.48 27.79 -17.85
C LYS A 41 3.23 27.30 -19.11
N PRO A 42 3.25 25.99 -19.42
CA PRO A 42 3.62 25.55 -20.75
C PRO A 42 2.46 25.77 -21.73
N ALA A 43 2.74 26.53 -22.79
CA ALA A 43 1.86 26.79 -23.91
C ALA A 43 1.58 25.52 -24.72
N ALA A 44 0.29 25.26 -24.96
CA ALA A 44 -0.19 24.29 -25.92
C ALA A 44 0.02 24.81 -27.34
N TYR A 45 0.79 24.10 -28.16
CA TYR A 45 0.78 24.28 -29.61
C TYR A 45 -0.22 23.29 -30.23
N ALA A 46 -1.43 23.80 -30.43
CA ALA A 46 -2.39 23.27 -31.39
C ALA A 46 -2.36 24.19 -32.62
N LEU A 47 -1.98 23.67 -33.78
CA LEU A 47 -2.19 24.33 -35.06
C LEU A 47 -2.88 23.34 -36.01
N GLY A 48 -4.20 23.34 -35.90
CA GLY A 48 -5.08 22.98 -37.01
C GLY A 48 -5.28 24.22 -37.88
N GLY A 49 -5.17 24.04 -39.21
CA GLY A 49 -5.31 25.10 -40.20
C GLY A 49 -5.44 24.53 -41.62
N GLN A 50 -6.60 23.94 -41.89
CA GLN A 50 -7.27 23.87 -43.20
C GLN A 50 -7.47 25.32 -43.73
N VAL A 51 -7.48 25.75 -45.00
CA VAL A 51 -7.90 25.22 -46.30
C VAL A 51 -7.25 26.08 -47.41
N SER A 52 -7.19 25.52 -48.62
CA SER A 52 -7.42 26.18 -49.93
C SER A 52 -6.22 26.52 -50.82
N GLY A 53 -6.04 25.67 -51.83
CA GLY A 53 -6.40 26.06 -53.19
C GLY A 53 -5.39 26.90 -53.96
N ARG A 54 -4.44 26.24 -54.65
CA ARG A 54 -4.00 26.70 -55.97
C ARG A 54 -3.39 25.56 -56.78
N SER A 55 -4.20 25.01 -57.67
CA SER A 55 -3.76 24.21 -58.82
C SER A 55 -2.97 25.10 -59.78
N GLY A 56 -1.69 24.78 -59.98
CA GLY A 56 -0.82 25.37 -61.01
C GLY A 56 -0.27 24.25 -61.91
N PRO A 57 -0.29 24.42 -63.24
CA PRO A 57 -0.28 23.31 -64.18
C PRO A 57 1.10 22.69 -64.42
N THR A 58 1.04 21.42 -64.80
CA THR A 58 2.11 20.49 -65.10
C THR A 58 2.94 20.91 -66.32
N PHE A 59 4.25 20.74 -66.17
CA PHE A 59 5.35 20.92 -67.12
C PHE A 59 5.26 20.06 -68.40
N LEU A 60 4.13 19.38 -68.66
CA LEU A 60 3.91 18.47 -69.78
C LEU A 60 3.08 19.05 -70.93
N GLU A 61 2.58 20.28 -70.84
CA GLU A 61 1.83 20.93 -71.94
C GLU A 61 2.69 21.72 -72.94
N LYS A 62 4.02 21.79 -72.75
CA LYS A 62 4.94 22.48 -73.68
C LYS A 62 5.62 21.59 -74.72
N LEU A 63 5.33 20.29 -74.77
CA LEU A 63 6.07 19.35 -75.64
C LEU A 63 5.27 18.73 -76.80
N ILE A 64 4.00 19.07 -76.99
CA ILE A 64 3.19 18.53 -78.09
C ILE A 64 2.51 19.67 -78.84
N GLY A 65 3.19 20.15 -79.90
CA GLY A 65 2.63 21.10 -80.86
C GLY A 65 1.44 20.47 -81.60
N LYS A 66 0.23 20.96 -81.31
CA LYS A 66 -0.95 20.72 -82.12
C LYS A 66 -0.91 21.56 -83.38
N THR A 67 -0.88 20.91 -84.53
CA THR A 67 -1.25 21.46 -85.84
C THR A 67 -2.76 21.64 -85.91
N LYS A 68 -3.23 22.78 -86.44
CA LYS A 68 -4.58 22.92 -87.01
C LYS A 68 -4.65 24.04 -88.03
N ASP A 69 -5.00 23.62 -89.24
CA ASP A 69 -5.78 24.23 -90.33
C ASP A 69 -6.20 25.70 -90.27
N GLY A 70 -6.03 26.36 -91.43
CA GLY A 70 -7.08 27.18 -92.05
C GLY A 70 -6.77 28.67 -92.23
N GLY A 71 -6.83 29.18 -93.47
CA GLY A 71 -7.05 30.61 -93.72
C GLY A 71 -6.43 31.20 -94.99
N PHE A 72 -7.15 31.10 -96.10
CA PHE A 72 -6.96 31.80 -97.37
C PHE A 72 -7.11 33.33 -97.21
N VAL A 73 -6.21 34.15 -97.78
CA VAL A 73 -6.55 35.47 -98.36
C VAL A 73 -5.61 35.75 -99.54
N ALA A 74 -6.21 36.08 -100.68
CA ALA A 74 -5.55 36.47 -101.93
C ALA A 74 -5.25 37.97 -101.97
N ALA A 75 -4.10 38.37 -102.51
CA ALA A 75 -3.89 39.69 -103.09
C ALA A 75 -2.88 39.61 -104.25
N SER A 76 -3.30 40.16 -105.38
CA SER A 76 -2.69 40.18 -106.70
C SER A 76 -1.54 41.18 -106.83
N GLY A 77 -0.49 40.85 -107.62
CA GLY A 77 0.47 41.84 -108.11
C GLY A 77 1.66 41.28 -108.90
N ALA A 78 1.46 41.12 -110.22
CA ALA A 78 2.40 41.14 -111.36
C ALA A 78 3.69 40.25 -111.41
N PRO A 79 4.11 39.79 -112.62
CA PRO A 79 4.98 38.63 -112.78
C PRO A 79 6.45 39.01 -112.99
N THR A 80 7.35 38.33 -112.27
CA THR A 80 8.79 38.33 -112.61
C THR A 80 9.26 36.89 -112.77
N ILE A 81 9.61 36.55 -114.01
CA ILE A 81 10.12 35.27 -114.46
C ILE A 81 11.53 35.07 -113.87
N VAL A 82 11.72 34.07 -113.01
CA VAL A 82 13.05 33.59 -112.59
C VAL A 82 13.02 32.05 -112.51
N PRO A 83 13.99 31.34 -113.13
CA PRO A 83 13.95 29.90 -113.35
C PRO A 83 14.12 29.03 -112.08
N SER A 84 13.51 27.84 -112.16
CA SER A 84 13.47 26.75 -111.19
C SER A 84 14.84 26.25 -110.70
N ILE A 85 14.99 26.15 -109.36
CA ILE A 85 16.15 25.56 -108.64
C ILE A 85 16.00 24.02 -108.49
N ALA A 86 14.99 23.41 -109.12
CA ALA A 86 14.69 21.97 -108.98
C ALA A 86 15.73 21.03 -109.64
N SER A 87 16.82 21.55 -110.21
CA SER A 87 17.92 20.76 -110.77
C SER A 87 19.20 20.75 -109.92
N LEU A 88 19.19 21.32 -108.71
CA LEU A 88 20.39 21.41 -107.85
C LEU A 88 20.33 20.59 -106.54
N LEU A 89 19.31 19.75 -106.36
CA LEU A 89 19.19 18.82 -105.22
C LEU A 89 19.11 17.40 -105.77
N GLY A 90 20.13 16.59 -105.45
CA GLY A 90 20.26 15.20 -105.89
C GLY A 90 19.11 14.26 -105.43
N PRO A 91 19.17 12.98 -105.82
CA PRO A 91 18.06 12.04 -105.61
C PRO A 91 17.71 11.87 -104.13
N LYS A 92 16.41 11.97 -103.81
CA LYS A 92 15.88 11.76 -102.45
C LYS A 92 16.29 10.37 -101.92
N PRO A 93 16.85 10.25 -100.71
CA PRO A 93 17.04 8.95 -100.08
C PRO A 93 15.67 8.33 -99.75
N VAL A 94 15.48 7.08 -100.17
CA VAL A 94 14.28 6.30 -99.88
C VAL A 94 14.44 5.72 -98.47
N PHE A 95 13.87 6.37 -97.46
CA PHE A 95 13.75 5.79 -96.12
C PHE A 95 12.71 4.67 -96.17
N SER A 96 13.13 3.41 -96.08
CA SER A 96 12.20 2.30 -95.88
C SER A 96 11.59 2.40 -94.48
N ALA A 97 10.27 2.64 -94.41
CA ALA A 97 9.53 2.78 -93.15
C ALA A 97 9.64 1.53 -92.25
N THR A 98 10.01 0.38 -92.82
CA THR A 98 10.22 -0.88 -92.09
C THR A 98 11.49 -0.90 -91.24
N ALA A 99 12.57 -0.24 -91.67
CA ALA A 99 13.82 -0.16 -90.88
C ALA A 99 13.66 0.80 -89.67
N PHE A 100 12.95 1.92 -89.87
CA PHE A 100 12.71 2.91 -88.82
C PHE A 100 11.73 2.44 -87.73
N SER A 101 10.85 1.49 -88.07
CA SER A 101 9.86 0.95 -87.12
C SER A 101 10.48 -0.11 -86.21
N ALA A 102 11.35 -0.97 -86.75
CA ALA A 102 12.06 -2.00 -85.98
C ALA A 102 13.08 -1.39 -85.01
N GLU A 103 13.80 -0.34 -85.42
CA GLU A 103 14.74 0.39 -84.56
C GLU A 103 14.01 1.11 -83.41
N LYS A 104 12.81 1.64 -83.65
CA LYS A 104 12.01 2.33 -82.63
C LYS A 104 11.40 1.38 -81.59
N GLU A 105 11.04 0.16 -81.97
CA GLU A 105 10.64 -0.89 -81.01
C GLU A 105 11.82 -1.43 -80.20
N GLN A 106 12.99 -1.57 -80.82
CA GLN A 106 14.21 -1.99 -80.13
C GLN A 106 14.72 -0.93 -79.14
N HIS A 107 14.62 0.37 -79.48
CA HIS A 107 14.89 1.47 -78.56
C HIS A 107 13.85 1.60 -77.43
N ARG A 108 12.56 1.40 -77.71
CA ARG A 108 11.51 1.41 -76.66
C ARG A 108 11.65 0.24 -75.69
N THR A 109 11.96 -0.96 -76.19
CA THR A 109 12.24 -2.12 -75.33
C THR A 109 13.56 -2.00 -74.57
N GLY A 110 14.59 -1.37 -75.15
CA GLY A 110 15.84 -1.03 -74.47
C GLY A 110 15.65 -0.02 -73.33
N ILE A 111 14.89 1.07 -73.57
CA ILE A 111 14.58 2.07 -72.56
C ILE A 111 13.68 1.48 -71.45
N ALA A 112 12.70 0.65 -71.80
CA ALA A 112 11.85 -0.03 -70.83
C ALA A 112 12.64 -1.01 -69.94
N LYS A 113 13.59 -1.76 -70.53
CA LYS A 113 14.51 -2.64 -69.77
C LYS A 113 15.43 -1.83 -68.85
N ALA A 114 15.96 -0.70 -69.32
CA ALA A 114 16.78 0.20 -68.50
C ALA A 114 15.98 0.78 -67.33
N PHE A 115 14.74 1.23 -67.57
CA PHE A 115 13.84 1.70 -66.51
C PHE A 115 13.48 0.59 -65.51
N ALA A 116 13.20 -0.63 -65.98
CA ALA A 116 12.92 -1.78 -65.12
C ALA A 116 14.13 -2.15 -64.25
N CYS A 117 15.34 -2.14 -64.82
CA CYS A 117 16.59 -2.34 -64.06
C CYS A 117 16.79 -1.25 -63.00
N VAL A 118 16.60 0.02 -63.35
CA VAL A 118 16.74 1.13 -62.38
C VAL A 118 15.68 1.02 -61.28
N ALA A 119 14.43 0.72 -61.63
CA ALA A 119 13.36 0.51 -60.65
C ALA A 119 13.65 -0.68 -59.74
N PHE A 120 14.19 -1.78 -60.28
CA PHE A 120 14.59 -2.95 -59.50
C PHE A 120 15.75 -2.62 -58.55
N VAL A 121 16.76 -1.88 -59.01
CA VAL A 121 17.88 -1.44 -58.15
C VAL A 121 17.41 -0.51 -57.05
N ILE A 122 16.48 0.41 -57.34
CA ILE A 122 15.87 1.28 -56.33
C ILE A 122 15.03 0.45 -55.35
N ALA A 123 14.25 -0.52 -55.81
CA ALA A 123 13.45 -1.40 -54.96
C ALA A 123 14.34 -2.29 -54.08
N LEU A 124 15.43 -2.84 -54.62
CA LEU A 124 16.39 -3.64 -53.88
C LEU A 124 17.17 -2.79 -52.87
N GLY A 125 17.52 -1.56 -53.24
CA GLY A 125 18.19 -0.60 -52.37
C GLY A 125 17.29 -0.11 -51.23
N THR A 126 16.01 0.16 -51.51
CA THR A 126 15.02 0.53 -50.47
C THR A 126 14.71 -0.66 -49.57
N TYR A 127 14.45 -1.84 -50.12
CA TYR A 127 14.27 -3.06 -49.33
C TYR A 127 15.49 -3.36 -48.47
N GLY A 128 16.70 -3.30 -49.05
CA GLY A 128 17.96 -3.48 -48.35
C GLY A 128 18.12 -2.46 -47.23
N PHE A 129 17.86 -1.18 -47.49
CA PHE A 129 17.91 -0.14 -46.46
C PHE A 129 16.95 -0.43 -45.30
N PHE A 130 15.67 -0.71 -45.58
CA PHE A 130 14.70 -1.03 -44.51
C PHE A 130 15.09 -2.31 -43.77
N TYR A 131 15.50 -3.37 -44.48
CA TYR A 131 15.98 -4.61 -43.88
C TYR A 131 17.17 -4.39 -42.94
N THR A 132 18.13 -3.53 -43.32
CA THR A 132 19.26 -3.16 -42.44
C THR A 132 18.86 -2.27 -41.27
N GLN A 133 17.74 -1.55 -41.36
CA GLN A 133 17.23 -0.66 -40.32
C GLN A 133 16.14 -1.28 -39.43
N THR A 134 15.64 -2.49 -39.76
CA THR A 134 14.60 -3.17 -38.96
C THR A 134 15.09 -4.47 -38.32
N ASN A 135 16.15 -5.12 -38.85
CA ASN A 135 16.69 -6.35 -38.25
C ASN A 135 17.80 -6.06 -37.24
N ALA A 136 17.52 -6.31 -35.96
CA ALA A 136 18.46 -6.07 -34.86
C ALA A 136 19.82 -6.79 -35.02
N ASP A 137 19.87 -7.93 -35.72
CA ASP A 137 21.08 -8.74 -35.89
C ASP A 137 22.05 -8.22 -36.98
N PHE A 138 21.66 -7.20 -37.75
CA PHE A 138 22.50 -6.69 -38.83
C PHE A 138 23.44 -5.58 -38.35
N THR A 139 24.70 -5.91 -38.11
CA THR A 139 25.73 -5.00 -37.53
C THR A 139 26.79 -4.52 -38.53
N LEU A 140 26.74 -4.97 -39.79
CA LEU A 140 27.80 -4.75 -40.80
C LEU A 140 28.04 -3.26 -41.11
N LEU A 141 27.02 -2.40 -40.99
CA LEU A 141 27.06 -0.98 -41.33
C LEU A 141 27.02 -0.05 -40.12
N ASP A 142 27.08 -0.58 -38.89
CA ASP A 142 26.99 0.21 -37.65
C ASP A 142 28.07 1.30 -37.56
N SER A 143 29.25 1.04 -38.11
CA SER A 143 30.38 1.98 -38.10
C SER A 143 30.20 3.18 -39.04
N GLN A 144 29.33 3.08 -40.05
CA GLN A 144 29.13 4.12 -41.07
C GLN A 144 27.77 4.81 -41.00
N LEU A 145 26.71 4.10 -40.60
CA LEU A 145 25.34 4.62 -40.54
C LEU A 145 24.85 4.81 -39.09
N GLY A 146 25.65 4.43 -38.10
CA GLY A 146 25.27 4.40 -36.69
C GLY A 146 24.38 3.20 -36.35
N PRO A 147 24.05 3.01 -35.06
CA PRO A 147 23.29 1.85 -34.61
C PRO A 147 21.90 1.82 -35.25
N ASN A 148 21.48 0.61 -35.62
CA ASN A 148 20.16 0.29 -36.16
C ASN A 148 19.03 0.93 -35.31
N ILE A 149 17.98 1.42 -35.97
CA ILE A 149 16.76 1.95 -35.34
C ILE A 149 16.17 0.97 -34.32
N ALA A 150 16.14 -0.33 -34.60
CA ALA A 150 15.69 -1.36 -33.67
C ALA A 150 16.50 -1.35 -32.35
N VAL A 151 17.84 -1.31 -32.45
CA VAL A 151 18.75 -1.23 -31.30
C VAL A 151 18.61 0.10 -30.54
N LYS A 152 18.34 1.21 -31.27
CA LYS A 152 18.03 2.51 -30.65
C LYS A 152 16.72 2.46 -29.86
N PHE A 153 15.68 1.80 -30.39
CA PHE A 153 14.42 1.61 -29.67
C PHE A 153 14.58 0.71 -28.45
N GLU A 154 15.32 -0.39 -28.56
CA GLU A 154 15.61 -1.27 -27.41
C GLU A 154 16.39 -0.53 -26.31
N ARG A 155 17.43 0.24 -26.69
CA ARG A 155 18.17 1.07 -25.73
C ARG A 155 17.28 2.12 -25.09
N SER A 156 16.47 2.82 -25.88
CA SER A 156 15.54 3.84 -25.36
C SER A 156 14.51 3.22 -24.41
N ASN A 157 13.96 2.05 -24.75
CA ASN A 157 13.06 1.31 -23.88
C ASN A 157 13.74 0.90 -22.57
N ALA A 158 14.98 0.40 -22.61
CA ALA A 158 15.74 0.02 -21.42
C ALA A 158 16.07 1.23 -20.53
N GLU A 159 16.42 2.37 -21.13
CA GLU A 159 16.62 3.64 -20.42
C GLU A 159 15.32 4.13 -19.78
N LEU A 160 14.20 4.09 -20.50
CA LEU A 160 12.87 4.44 -19.97
C LEU A 160 12.47 3.51 -18.82
N GLN A 161 12.70 2.21 -18.95
CA GLN A 161 12.44 1.24 -17.88
C GLN A 161 13.28 1.53 -16.64
N THR A 162 14.56 1.82 -16.82
CA THR A 162 15.48 2.15 -15.72
C THR A 162 15.07 3.45 -15.03
N ASN A 163 14.85 4.52 -15.80
CA ASN A 163 14.44 5.82 -15.28
C ASN A 163 13.09 5.75 -14.55
N GLN A 164 12.12 5.02 -15.10
CA GLN A 164 10.83 4.81 -14.45
C GLN A 164 10.97 3.97 -13.17
N THR A 165 11.85 2.97 -13.16
CA THR A 165 12.12 2.15 -11.96
C THR A 165 12.78 2.98 -10.86
N ASP A 166 13.75 3.83 -11.20
CA ASP A 166 14.39 4.73 -10.23
C ASP A 166 13.43 5.83 -9.74
N LEU A 167 12.56 6.34 -10.61
CA LEU A 167 11.49 7.26 -10.22
C LEU A 167 10.52 6.60 -9.23
N ASN A 168 10.12 5.35 -9.50
CA ASN A 168 9.29 4.57 -8.59
C ASN A 168 10.01 4.30 -7.27
N LEU A 169 11.30 4.02 -7.29
CA LEU A 169 12.09 3.86 -6.06
C LEU A 169 12.00 5.11 -5.17
N VAL A 170 12.18 6.30 -5.74
CA VAL A 170 12.04 7.57 -5.01
C VAL A 170 10.62 7.77 -4.50
N ARG A 171 9.61 7.51 -5.33
CA ARG A 171 8.19 7.60 -4.96
C ARG A 171 7.85 6.69 -3.79
N PHE A 172 8.26 5.43 -3.82
CA PHE A 172 7.98 4.47 -2.75
C PHE A 172 8.75 4.77 -1.46
N ARG A 173 9.97 5.30 -1.56
CA ARG A 173 10.69 5.84 -0.39
C ARG A 173 9.95 7.03 0.22
N MET A 174 9.44 7.95 -0.60
CA MET A 174 8.65 9.09 -0.12
C MET A 174 7.33 8.66 0.51
N ALA A 175 6.59 7.75 -0.14
CA ALA A 175 5.36 7.18 0.42
C ALA A 175 5.63 6.51 1.77
N ARG A 176 6.76 5.83 1.89
CA ARG A 176 7.17 5.21 3.15
C ARG A 176 7.40 6.24 4.26
N LEU A 177 8.12 7.33 3.96
CA LEU A 177 8.35 8.42 4.91
C LEU A 177 7.05 9.08 5.37
N LEU A 178 6.12 9.32 4.43
CA LEU A 178 4.79 9.86 4.75
C LEU A 178 3.99 8.93 5.67
N LEU A 179 4.08 7.62 5.43
CA LEU A 179 3.42 6.63 6.30
C LEU A 179 4.07 6.54 7.68
N ASP A 180 5.38 6.73 7.78
CA ASP A 180 6.07 6.82 9.08
C ASP A 180 5.65 8.06 9.87
N GLU A 181 5.50 9.20 9.19
CA GLU A 181 4.95 10.41 9.82
C GLU A 181 3.53 10.16 10.35
N VAL A 182 2.67 9.53 9.54
CA VAL A 182 1.32 9.14 9.96
C VAL A 182 1.38 8.26 11.21
N ASN A 183 2.18 7.19 11.17
CA ASN A 183 2.31 6.25 12.28
C ASN A 183 2.79 6.93 13.57
N GLY A 184 3.73 7.87 13.48
CA GLY A 184 4.19 8.66 14.62
C GLY A 184 3.10 9.53 15.25
N GLN A 185 2.05 9.90 14.50
CA GLN A 185 0.96 10.75 14.96
C GLN A 185 -0.27 9.95 15.45
N ILE A 186 -0.38 8.65 15.14
CA ILE A 186 -1.54 7.81 15.51
C ILE A 186 -1.74 7.76 17.03
N ASP A 187 -0.68 7.53 17.82
CA ASP A 187 -0.81 7.39 19.28
C ASP A 187 -1.29 8.68 19.94
N ALA A 188 -0.74 9.81 19.51
CA ALA A 188 -1.16 11.12 19.98
C ALA A 188 -2.64 11.35 19.65
N PHE A 189 -3.06 11.01 18.42
CA PHE A 189 -4.44 11.15 17.99
C PHE A 189 -5.39 10.28 18.81
N GLN A 190 -5.08 8.99 18.99
CA GLN A 190 -5.91 8.05 19.75
C GLN A 190 -6.00 8.43 21.24
N SER A 191 -4.90 8.92 21.83
CA SER A 191 -4.90 9.44 23.20
C SER A 191 -5.90 10.59 23.39
N GLN A 192 -5.95 11.55 22.44
CA GLN A 192 -6.93 12.63 22.51
C GLN A 192 -8.37 12.11 22.40
N VAL A 193 -8.62 11.10 21.56
CA VAL A 193 -9.94 10.47 21.45
C VAL A 193 -10.38 9.84 22.77
N LEU A 194 -9.46 9.18 23.49
CA LEU A 194 -9.73 8.59 24.81
C LEU A 194 -10.04 9.66 25.87
N ILE A 195 -9.32 10.79 25.86
CA ILE A 195 -9.58 11.92 26.79
C ILE A 195 -10.97 12.50 26.56
N ILE A 196 -11.37 12.67 25.30
CA ILE A 196 -12.70 13.18 24.93
C ILE A 196 -13.81 12.22 25.37
N LYS A 197 -13.62 10.90 25.16
CA LYS A 197 -14.59 9.85 25.51
C LYS A 197 -14.63 9.54 27.01
N SER A 198 -13.62 9.95 27.80
CA SER A 198 -13.58 9.67 29.23
C SER A 198 -14.68 10.43 30.02
N GLY A 199 -15.32 9.72 30.95
CA GLY A 199 -16.29 10.31 31.90
C GLY A 199 -15.62 11.11 33.03
N SER A 200 -14.32 10.94 33.25
CA SER A 200 -13.59 11.53 34.40
C SER A 200 -12.74 12.76 34.06
N THR A 201 -12.72 13.20 32.80
CA THR A 201 -11.92 14.35 32.34
C THR A 201 -12.70 15.67 32.43
N SER A 202 -12.02 16.76 32.77
CA SER A 202 -12.66 18.07 32.93
C SER A 202 -13.10 18.66 31.57
N GLY A 203 -14.10 19.56 31.59
CA GLY A 203 -14.59 20.20 30.35
C GLY A 203 -13.51 20.95 29.57
N ILE A 204 -12.60 21.62 30.27
CA ILE A 204 -11.46 22.33 29.67
C ILE A 204 -10.49 21.33 29.00
N GLN A 205 -10.19 20.21 29.67
CA GLN A 205 -9.34 19.17 29.08
C GLN A 205 -9.97 18.57 27.82
N LYS A 206 -11.29 18.35 27.80
CA LYS A 206 -12.01 17.88 26.62
C LYS A 206 -11.92 18.85 25.45
N GLN A 207 -12.05 20.16 25.70
CA GLN A 207 -11.92 21.18 24.65
C GLN A 207 -10.50 21.23 24.07
N ILE A 208 -9.46 21.19 24.93
CA ILE A 208 -8.06 21.15 24.49
C ILE A 208 -7.80 19.89 23.66
N ALA A 209 -8.26 18.73 24.13
CA ALA A 209 -8.12 17.47 23.42
C ALA A 209 -8.84 17.49 22.07
N GLN A 210 -10.01 18.11 21.97
CA GLN A 210 -10.75 18.25 20.72
C GLN A 210 -10.01 19.12 19.71
N ALA A 211 -9.42 20.25 20.14
CA ALA A 211 -8.61 21.10 19.27
C ALA A 211 -7.34 20.38 18.79
N GLN A 212 -6.62 19.70 19.69
CA GLN A 212 -5.44 18.92 19.34
C GLN A 212 -5.76 17.76 18.40
N ARG A 213 -6.87 17.06 18.63
CA ARG A 213 -7.36 15.99 17.74
C ARG A 213 -7.64 16.52 16.34
N GLN A 214 -8.24 17.71 16.20
CA GLN A 214 -8.48 18.31 14.89
C GLN A 214 -7.16 18.63 14.16
N ILE A 215 -6.20 19.26 14.84
CA ILE A 215 -4.89 19.58 14.26
C ILE A 215 -4.16 18.30 13.80
N LEU A 216 -4.09 17.29 14.67
CA LEU A 216 -3.48 15.99 14.34
C LEU A 216 -4.22 15.32 13.18
N GLY A 217 -5.56 15.33 13.20
CA GLY A 217 -6.38 14.77 12.14
C GLY A 217 -6.13 15.42 10.77
N VAL A 218 -5.98 16.76 10.71
CA VAL A 218 -5.64 17.46 9.46
C VAL A 218 -4.25 17.06 8.95
N ASN A 219 -3.25 17.00 9.84
CA ASN A 219 -1.89 16.62 9.45
C ASN A 219 -1.83 15.18 8.94
N ILE A 220 -2.43 14.24 9.67
CA ILE A 220 -2.51 12.84 9.26
C ILE A 220 -3.22 12.70 7.91
N LYS A 221 -4.35 13.40 7.70
CA LYS A 221 -5.07 13.39 6.42
C LYS A 221 -4.22 13.94 5.28
N ARG A 222 -3.43 15.00 5.52
CA ARG A 222 -2.53 15.56 4.51
C ARG A 222 -1.46 14.53 4.11
N SER A 223 -0.73 13.96 5.06
CA SER A 223 0.33 12.98 4.75
C SER A 223 -0.25 11.72 4.08
N LEU A 224 -1.45 11.29 4.47
CA LEU A 224 -2.16 10.20 3.78
C LEU A 224 -2.59 10.57 2.35
N ALA A 225 -3.06 11.79 2.11
CA ALA A 225 -3.43 12.23 0.77
C ALA A 225 -2.21 12.29 -0.17
N ASP A 226 -1.07 12.72 0.34
CA ASP A 226 0.19 12.72 -0.40
C ASP A 226 0.67 11.28 -0.71
N ALA A 227 0.52 10.36 0.25
CA ALA A 227 0.80 8.94 0.02
C ALA A 227 -0.18 8.31 -1.01
N GLN A 228 -1.47 8.66 -0.94
CA GLN A 228 -2.48 8.24 -1.92
C GLN A 228 -2.14 8.72 -3.34
N LYS A 229 -1.65 9.96 -3.47
CA LYS A 229 -1.21 10.50 -4.76
C LYS A 229 -0.08 9.67 -5.36
N ILE A 230 0.84 9.19 -4.53
CA ILE A 230 1.92 8.30 -4.98
C ILE A 230 1.36 6.93 -5.40
N PHE A 231 0.51 6.31 -4.58
CA PHE A 231 -0.06 4.99 -4.89
C PHE A 231 -1.06 4.98 -6.05
N SER A 232 -1.58 6.15 -6.45
CA SER A 232 -2.49 6.29 -7.60
C SER A 232 -1.76 6.45 -8.92
N GLN A 233 -0.44 6.64 -8.90
CA GLN A 233 0.35 6.75 -10.13
C GLN A 233 0.65 5.35 -10.69
N PRO A 234 0.54 5.16 -12.02
CA PRO A 234 0.90 3.89 -12.64
C PRO A 234 2.40 3.62 -12.42
N LEU A 235 2.71 2.36 -12.11
CA LEU A 235 4.08 1.90 -11.95
C LEU A 235 4.83 1.91 -13.28
N GLY A 236 4.18 1.52 -14.37
CA GLY A 236 4.83 1.38 -15.67
C GLY A 236 4.52 2.47 -16.67
N VAL A 237 5.43 2.64 -17.64
CA VAL A 237 5.23 3.46 -18.83
C VAL A 237 5.00 2.56 -20.06
N ASP A 238 4.27 3.07 -21.04
CA ASP A 238 4.15 2.43 -22.35
C ASP A 238 5.53 2.39 -23.01
N VAL A 239 6.07 1.19 -23.19
CA VAL A 239 7.28 0.92 -23.96
C VAL A 239 6.90 0.31 -25.30
N TYR A 240 7.67 0.61 -26.34
CA TYR A 240 7.45 0.04 -27.66
C TYR A 240 7.73 -1.47 -27.60
N SER A 241 6.69 -2.28 -27.75
CA SER A 241 6.80 -3.74 -27.83
C SER A 241 6.06 -4.25 -29.08
N PRO A 242 6.61 -5.23 -29.82
CA PRO A 242 5.91 -5.86 -30.94
C PRO A 242 4.60 -6.52 -30.52
N THR A 243 4.53 -6.96 -29.26
CA THR A 243 3.33 -7.51 -28.64
C THR A 243 2.75 -6.48 -27.66
N PRO A 244 1.46 -6.13 -27.76
CA PRO A 244 0.84 -5.21 -26.83
C PRO A 244 0.82 -5.83 -25.43
N VAL A 245 1.47 -5.16 -24.47
CA VAL A 245 1.51 -5.57 -23.07
C VAL A 245 0.32 -4.97 -22.35
N THR A 246 -0.45 -5.79 -21.64
CA THR A 246 -1.60 -5.31 -20.87
C THR A 246 -1.15 -4.41 -19.69
N PRO A 247 -2.02 -3.52 -19.18
CA PRO A 247 -1.68 -2.69 -18.02
C PRO A 247 -1.24 -3.49 -16.79
N ASP A 248 -1.87 -4.65 -16.53
CA ASP A 248 -1.57 -5.50 -15.37
C ASP A 248 -0.21 -6.21 -15.50
N GLU A 249 0.11 -6.73 -16.70
CA GLU A 249 1.42 -7.33 -16.97
C GLU A 249 2.53 -6.30 -16.82
N ARG A 250 2.28 -5.07 -17.26
CA ARG A 250 3.20 -3.95 -17.13
C ARG A 250 3.44 -3.58 -15.67
N GLU A 251 2.39 -3.45 -14.86
CA GLU A 251 2.56 -3.19 -13.43
C GLU A 251 3.38 -4.30 -12.77
N THR A 252 3.12 -5.55 -13.11
CA THR A 252 3.85 -6.71 -12.58
C THR A 252 5.33 -6.68 -12.97
N MET A 253 5.65 -6.34 -14.23
CA MET A 253 7.02 -6.19 -14.71
C MET A 253 7.75 -5.10 -13.94
N TYR A 254 7.18 -3.90 -13.83
CA TYR A 254 7.81 -2.80 -13.10
C TYR A 254 7.90 -3.05 -11.59
N GLU A 255 6.96 -3.80 -11.02
CA GLU A 255 7.07 -4.28 -9.63
C GLU A 255 8.27 -5.22 -9.46
N SER A 256 8.49 -6.15 -10.40
CA SER A 256 9.67 -7.03 -10.35
C SER A 256 10.98 -6.27 -10.52
N LEU A 257 11.04 -5.30 -11.45
CA LEU A 257 12.24 -4.46 -11.66
C LEU A 257 12.55 -3.62 -10.42
N LEU A 258 11.52 -3.07 -9.77
CA LEU A 258 11.67 -2.32 -8.53
C LEU A 258 12.19 -3.20 -7.39
N LYS A 259 11.66 -4.42 -7.24
CA LYS A 259 12.14 -5.40 -6.25
C LYS A 259 13.60 -5.77 -6.49
N GLU A 260 13.97 -6.04 -7.74
CA GLU A 260 15.34 -6.34 -8.11
C GLU A 260 16.27 -5.16 -7.80
N ARG A 261 15.86 -3.94 -8.14
CA ARG A 261 16.63 -2.72 -7.85
C ARG A 261 16.86 -2.52 -6.36
N LEU A 262 15.82 -2.73 -5.54
CA LEU A 262 15.89 -2.68 -4.07
C LEU A 262 16.82 -3.78 -3.52
N ALA A 263 16.71 -5.01 -4.03
CA ALA A 263 17.57 -6.12 -3.62
C ALA A 263 19.05 -5.88 -3.96
N LYS A 264 19.35 -5.34 -5.15
CA LYS A 264 20.70 -4.91 -5.54
C LYS A 264 21.23 -3.82 -4.60
N GLY A 265 20.40 -2.82 -4.29
CA GLY A 265 20.76 -1.76 -3.33
C GLY A 265 21.08 -2.30 -1.94
N LYS A 266 20.30 -3.26 -1.45
CA LYS A 266 20.55 -3.94 -0.18
C LYS A 266 21.85 -4.75 -0.20
N ALA A 267 22.10 -5.52 -1.26
CA ALA A 267 23.32 -6.31 -1.40
C ALA A 267 24.57 -5.42 -1.45
N ALA A 268 24.49 -4.27 -2.11
CA ALA A 268 25.58 -3.29 -2.13
C ALA A 268 25.91 -2.77 -0.72
N LEU A 269 24.89 -2.45 0.09
CA LEU A 269 25.08 -2.00 1.48
C LEU A 269 25.58 -3.11 2.41
N GLN A 270 25.21 -4.36 2.16
CA GLN A 270 25.67 -5.51 2.94
C GLN A 270 27.16 -5.81 2.71
N ASN A 271 27.65 -5.55 1.51
CA ASN A 271 29.03 -5.79 1.12
C ASN A 271 29.97 -4.61 1.46
N ASP A 272 29.42 -3.51 2.02
CA ASP A 272 30.22 -2.38 2.47
C ASP A 272 30.98 -2.72 3.77
N THR A 273 32.14 -2.09 3.98
CA THR A 273 33.01 -2.30 5.15
C THR A 273 32.32 -1.87 6.45
N ASN A 274 31.43 -0.89 6.38
CA ASN A 274 30.58 -0.43 7.48
C ASN A 274 29.11 -0.42 7.03
N PRO A 275 28.39 -1.55 7.13
CA PRO A 275 27.03 -1.64 6.61
C PRO A 275 26.10 -0.65 7.33
N ASN A 276 25.48 0.24 6.56
CA ASN A 276 24.48 1.18 7.08
C ASN A 276 23.17 0.43 7.37
N LEU A 277 23.03 -0.08 8.59
CA LEU A 277 21.86 -0.84 9.04
C LEU A 277 20.55 -0.06 8.91
N THR A 278 20.58 1.27 9.09
CA THR A 278 19.40 2.12 8.96
C THR A 278 18.89 2.15 7.53
N GLU A 279 19.79 2.31 6.57
CA GLU A 279 19.43 2.31 5.15
C GLU A 279 18.95 0.92 4.69
N MET A 280 19.60 -0.15 5.16
CA MET A 280 19.12 -1.51 4.91
C MET A 280 17.69 -1.74 5.43
N ARG A 281 17.38 -1.28 6.65
CA ARG A 281 16.02 -1.36 7.20
C ARG A 281 15.02 -0.52 6.39
N MET A 282 15.43 0.66 5.93
CA MET A 282 14.59 1.49 5.06
C MET A 282 14.25 0.74 3.77
N ILE A 283 15.25 0.11 3.13
CA ILE A 283 15.05 -0.70 1.92
C ILE A 283 14.12 -1.87 2.20
N ASP A 284 14.30 -2.60 3.30
CA ASP A 284 13.42 -3.72 3.69
C ASP A 284 11.98 -3.27 3.91
N ASN A 285 11.78 -2.11 4.53
CA ASN A 285 10.44 -1.56 4.74
C ASN A 285 9.79 -1.11 3.43
N VAL A 286 10.57 -0.52 2.51
CA VAL A 286 10.08 -0.17 1.18
C VAL A 286 9.74 -1.43 0.38
N LEU A 287 10.55 -2.48 0.47
CA LEU A 287 10.30 -3.77 -0.18
C LEU A 287 8.96 -4.37 0.29
N ARG A 288 8.74 -4.41 1.61
CA ARG A 288 7.46 -4.88 2.19
C ARG A 288 6.27 -4.03 1.74
N LEU A 289 6.45 -2.72 1.61
CA LEU A 289 5.40 -1.81 1.10
C LEU A 289 5.08 -2.11 -0.38
N VAL A 290 6.09 -2.41 -1.19
CA VAL A 290 5.95 -2.82 -2.61
C VAL A 290 5.34 -4.22 -2.74
N GLU A 291 5.55 -5.13 -1.79
CA GLU A 291 4.93 -6.46 -1.79
C GLU A 291 3.47 -6.43 -1.30
N ASN A 292 3.13 -5.55 -0.36
CA ASN A 292 1.80 -5.51 0.23
C ASN A 292 0.79 -4.73 -0.65
N ARG A 293 0.33 -5.36 -1.74
CA ARG A 293 -0.65 -4.77 -2.67
C ARG A 293 -1.99 -4.44 -2.01
N ASN A 294 -2.40 -5.27 -1.04
CA ASN A 294 -3.65 -5.08 -0.30
C ASN A 294 -3.62 -3.77 0.49
N PHE A 295 -2.54 -3.51 1.22
CA PHE A 295 -2.37 -2.29 1.99
C PHE A 295 -2.33 -1.03 1.11
N ARG A 296 -1.61 -1.08 -0.03
CA ARG A 296 -1.60 0.05 -0.99
C ARG A 296 -2.99 0.33 -1.56
N THR A 297 -3.71 -0.74 -1.91
CA THR A 297 -5.08 -0.63 -2.44
C THR A 297 -6.03 -0.10 -1.38
N PHE A 298 -5.89 -0.56 -0.14
CA PHE A 298 -6.65 -0.07 1.00
C PHE A 298 -6.45 1.42 1.21
N ILE A 299 -5.21 1.92 1.22
CA ILE A 299 -4.92 3.36 1.34
C ILE A 299 -5.52 4.12 0.15
N ARG A 300 -5.33 3.63 -1.08
CA ARG A 300 -5.85 4.26 -2.31
C ARG A 300 -7.37 4.37 -2.32
N SER A 301 -8.08 3.40 -1.74
CA SER A 301 -9.55 3.36 -1.78
C SER A 301 -10.25 4.25 -0.75
N GLN A 302 -9.52 4.87 0.20
CA GLN A 302 -10.15 5.67 1.24
C GLN A 302 -10.48 7.10 0.75
N ASP A 303 -11.72 7.54 0.96
CA ASP A 303 -12.11 8.94 0.76
C ASP A 303 -11.84 9.74 2.05
N LEU A 304 -10.64 10.33 2.14
CA LEU A 304 -10.19 11.10 3.32
C LEU A 304 -11.03 12.35 3.59
N ALA A 305 -11.73 12.87 2.58
CA ALA A 305 -12.58 14.05 2.70
C ALA A 305 -13.92 13.71 3.36
N LYS A 306 -14.47 12.53 3.07
CA LYS A 306 -15.79 12.10 3.56
C LYS A 306 -15.77 11.13 4.75
N ILE A 307 -14.59 10.71 5.19
CA ILE A 307 -14.46 9.77 6.30
C ILE A 307 -14.96 10.38 7.62
N SER A 308 -15.89 9.69 8.29
CA SER A 308 -16.38 10.06 9.62
C SER A 308 -15.28 9.96 10.67
N GLU A 309 -15.45 10.59 11.84
CA GLU A 309 -14.42 10.56 12.88
C GLU A 309 -14.13 9.15 13.41
N ASP A 310 -15.17 8.35 13.68
CA ASP A 310 -14.99 6.96 14.12
C ASP A 310 -14.45 6.06 12.99
N GLY A 311 -14.84 6.33 11.74
CA GLY A 311 -14.27 5.67 10.56
C GLY A 311 -12.79 5.97 10.39
N PHE A 312 -12.39 7.22 10.65
CA PHE A 312 -10.99 7.65 10.58
C PHE A 312 -10.15 6.98 11.66
N GLY A 313 -10.65 6.90 12.89
CA GLY A 313 -9.97 6.15 13.96
C GLY A 313 -9.74 4.67 13.60
N SER A 314 -10.76 4.02 13.03
CA SER A 314 -10.68 2.62 12.58
C SER A 314 -9.68 2.43 11.43
N MET A 315 -9.65 3.38 10.49
CA MET A 315 -8.67 3.41 9.41
C MET A 315 -7.23 3.51 9.94
N LEU A 316 -6.98 4.38 10.93
CA LEU A 316 -5.65 4.52 11.52
C LEU A 316 -5.21 3.25 12.25
N THR A 317 -6.11 2.60 12.98
CA THR A 317 -5.82 1.30 13.59
C THR A 317 -5.44 0.27 12.52
N LYS A 318 -6.19 0.20 11.41
CA LYS A 318 -5.87 -0.71 10.31
C LYS A 318 -4.55 -0.37 9.62
N ILE A 319 -4.21 0.91 9.47
CA ILE A 319 -2.90 1.34 8.95
C ILE A 319 -1.77 0.83 9.85
N ARG A 320 -1.98 0.85 11.17
CA ARG A 320 -1.01 0.36 12.15
C ARG A 320 -0.94 -1.17 12.22
N GLU A 321 -2.02 -1.86 11.94
CA GLU A 321 -2.02 -3.32 11.85
C GLU A 321 -1.34 -3.82 10.56
N GLU A 322 -1.61 -3.18 9.44
CA GLU A 322 -1.04 -3.55 8.13
C GLU A 322 0.34 -2.90 7.89
N GLY A 323 0.70 -1.92 8.71
CA GLY A 323 1.96 -1.19 8.66
C GLY A 323 3.17 -2.10 8.80
N THR A 324 4.22 -1.74 8.07
CA THR A 324 5.48 -2.48 7.97
C THR A 324 6.59 -1.87 8.82
N ASP A 325 6.29 -0.81 9.57
CA ASP A 325 7.22 -0.06 10.42
C ASP A 325 7.45 -0.68 11.79
N GLU A 326 8.45 -0.16 12.51
CA GLU A 326 8.81 -0.63 13.84
C GLU A 326 7.69 -0.41 14.87
N LEU A 327 6.91 0.68 14.78
CA LEU A 327 5.80 0.93 15.71
C LEU A 327 4.66 -0.06 15.47
N SER A 328 4.33 -0.36 14.21
CA SER A 328 3.38 -1.42 13.87
C SER A 328 3.84 -2.80 14.36
N SER A 329 5.13 -3.10 14.30
CA SER A 329 5.70 -4.34 14.87
C SER A 329 5.57 -4.37 16.40
N ILE A 330 5.89 -3.27 17.08
CA ILE A 330 5.71 -3.13 18.53
C ILE A 330 4.24 -3.34 18.91
N ASP A 331 3.32 -2.81 18.12
CA ASP A 331 1.90 -2.95 18.36
C ASP A 331 1.38 -4.36 18.09
N LYS A 332 1.86 -5.05 17.06
CA LYS A 332 1.61 -6.49 16.86
C LYS A 332 2.08 -7.31 18.05
N VAL A 333 3.27 -7.01 18.57
CA VAL A 333 3.77 -7.64 19.78
C VAL A 333 2.91 -7.28 20.98
N ARG A 334 2.43 -6.03 21.08
CA ARG A 334 1.57 -5.57 22.18
C ARG A 334 0.20 -6.23 22.15
N SER A 335 -0.44 -6.32 20.99
CA SER A 335 -1.76 -6.94 20.82
C SER A 335 -1.72 -8.46 20.97
N ALA A 336 -0.58 -9.09 20.66
CA ALA A 336 -0.36 -10.51 20.92
C ALA A 336 -0.11 -10.84 22.41
N ARG A 337 0.11 -9.85 23.29
CA ARG A 337 0.29 -10.09 24.72
C ARG A 337 -1.04 -10.46 25.37
N LEU A 338 -1.00 -11.51 26.19
CA LEU A 338 -2.12 -11.86 27.07
C LEU A 338 -2.34 -10.76 28.11
N ASN A 339 -3.59 -10.34 28.27
CA ASN A 339 -3.97 -9.38 29.30
C ASN A 339 -4.04 -10.06 30.66
N TRP A 340 -2.90 -10.15 31.34
CA TRP A 340 -2.80 -10.82 32.65
C TRP A 340 -3.72 -10.22 33.71
N ARG A 341 -4.01 -8.92 33.64
CA ARG A 341 -4.97 -8.30 34.56
C ARG A 341 -6.35 -8.92 34.40
N GLN A 342 -6.84 -9.05 33.17
CA GLN A 342 -8.13 -9.68 32.90
C GLN A 342 -8.13 -11.16 33.29
N VAL A 343 -7.02 -11.88 33.08
CA VAL A 343 -6.87 -13.28 33.52
C VAL A 343 -7.00 -13.39 35.05
N ILE A 344 -6.36 -12.50 35.81
CA ILE A 344 -6.46 -12.45 37.27
C ILE A 344 -7.88 -12.12 37.72
N GLU A 345 -8.52 -11.12 37.10
CA GLU A 345 -9.91 -10.74 37.38
C GLU A 345 -10.87 -11.92 37.12
N ASN A 346 -10.66 -12.69 36.05
CA ASN A 346 -11.43 -13.90 35.76
C ASN A 346 -11.20 -15.00 36.80
N ILE A 347 -9.96 -15.22 37.25
CA ILE A 347 -9.65 -16.19 38.33
C ILE A 347 -10.39 -15.78 39.61
N HIS A 348 -10.38 -14.49 39.96
CA HIS A 348 -11.08 -13.98 41.13
C HIS A 348 -12.59 -14.18 41.01
N ALA A 349 -13.16 -13.87 39.84
CA ALA A 349 -14.59 -14.04 39.57
C ALA A 349 -15.05 -15.51 39.61
N VAL A 350 -14.19 -16.45 39.20
CA VAL A 350 -14.48 -17.89 39.30
C VAL A 350 -14.31 -18.38 40.74
N THR A 351 -13.24 -17.95 41.42
CA THR A 351 -12.98 -18.32 42.81
C THR A 351 -14.09 -17.82 43.74
N SER A 352 -14.63 -16.62 43.50
CA SER A 352 -15.72 -16.07 44.31
C SER A 352 -17.04 -16.83 44.18
N LYS A 353 -17.25 -17.57 43.07
CA LYS A 353 -18.39 -18.49 42.93
C LYS A 353 -18.25 -19.72 43.83
N ALA A 354 -17.02 -20.20 44.04
CA ALA A 354 -16.75 -21.33 44.92
C ALA A 354 -16.62 -20.90 46.39
N ASP A 355 -16.15 -19.68 46.65
CA ASP A 355 -15.97 -19.07 47.96
C ASP A 355 -16.48 -17.60 47.96
N PRO A 356 -17.70 -17.35 48.44
CA PRO A 356 -18.31 -16.01 48.46
C PRO A 356 -17.53 -14.97 49.27
N TYR A 357 -16.65 -15.40 50.18
CA TYR A 357 -15.85 -14.52 51.04
C TYR A 357 -14.45 -14.23 50.47
N TYR A 358 -14.13 -14.81 49.31
CA TYR A 358 -12.85 -14.61 48.64
C TYR A 358 -12.58 -13.12 48.37
N GLY A 359 -11.38 -12.65 48.71
CA GLY A 359 -10.96 -11.25 48.51
C GLY A 359 -11.47 -10.24 49.56
N GLN A 360 -12.31 -10.65 50.51
CA GLN A 360 -12.87 -9.75 51.55
C GLN A 360 -12.00 -9.63 52.81
N GLY A 361 -10.84 -10.30 52.86
CA GLY A 361 -9.95 -10.29 54.02
C GLY A 361 -10.41 -11.16 55.20
N LEU A 362 -11.48 -11.94 55.03
CA LEU A 362 -12.09 -12.79 56.07
C LEU A 362 -11.46 -14.19 56.18
N PHE A 363 -10.34 -14.45 55.50
CA PHE A 363 -9.71 -15.77 55.47
C PHE A 363 -9.32 -16.28 56.87
N LYS A 364 -8.84 -15.39 57.76
CA LYS A 364 -8.44 -15.78 59.11
C LYS A 364 -9.64 -16.16 60.00
N THR A 365 -10.79 -15.52 59.79
CA THR A 365 -11.98 -15.64 60.64
C THR A 365 -12.96 -16.70 60.15
N VAL A 366 -13.23 -16.76 58.84
CA VAL A 366 -14.23 -17.67 58.24
C VAL A 366 -13.56 -18.84 57.51
N GLY A 367 -12.31 -18.69 57.10
CA GLY A 367 -11.64 -19.64 56.19
C GLY A 367 -11.87 -19.26 54.73
N GLY A 368 -11.80 -20.24 53.83
CA GLY A 368 -11.96 -20.03 52.38
C GLY A 368 -10.68 -20.34 51.61
N PHE A 369 -10.42 -19.62 50.51
CA PHE A 369 -9.20 -19.73 49.70
C PHE A 369 -8.30 -18.52 49.84
N LEU A 370 -6.98 -18.78 49.92
CA LEU A 370 -5.94 -17.77 49.86
C LEU A 370 -4.84 -18.21 48.90
N PHE A 371 -4.69 -17.53 47.77
CA PHE A 371 -3.61 -17.78 46.83
C PHE A 371 -2.38 -16.95 47.22
N SER A 372 -1.24 -17.62 47.37
CA SER A 372 0.05 -17.02 47.73
C SER A 372 0.93 -16.78 46.51
N SER A 373 0.75 -17.55 45.44
CA SER A 373 1.51 -17.35 44.21
C SER A 373 0.68 -17.59 42.95
N TYR A 374 0.97 -16.77 41.95
CA TYR A 374 0.48 -16.91 40.59
C TYR A 374 1.68 -17.05 39.67
N ARG A 375 1.71 -18.10 38.87
CA ARG A 375 2.70 -18.28 37.82
C ARG A 375 1.98 -18.27 36.48
N PHE A 376 2.40 -17.35 35.61
CA PHE A 376 1.82 -17.17 34.29
C PHE A 376 2.86 -17.57 33.24
N ASP A 377 2.50 -18.48 32.34
CA ASP A 377 3.32 -18.82 31.19
C ASP A 377 2.61 -18.36 29.90
N ALA A 378 3.16 -17.31 29.29
CA ALA A 378 2.65 -16.76 28.04
C ALA A 378 2.78 -17.74 26.86
N LYS A 379 3.83 -18.57 26.85
CA LYS A 379 4.15 -19.46 25.71
C LYS A 379 3.15 -20.61 25.64
N THR A 380 2.89 -21.24 26.77
CA THR A 380 1.94 -22.36 26.88
C THR A 380 0.51 -21.88 27.15
N SER A 381 0.31 -20.59 27.44
CA SER A 381 -0.97 -20.04 27.88
C SER A 381 -1.53 -20.75 29.12
N ARG A 382 -0.65 -21.18 30.03
CA ARG A 382 -1.00 -21.86 31.28
C ARG A 382 -0.83 -20.94 32.49
N VAL A 383 -1.67 -21.15 33.48
CA VAL A 383 -1.65 -20.49 34.77
C VAL A 383 -1.46 -21.57 35.82
N SER A 384 -0.49 -21.36 36.73
CA SER A 384 -0.36 -22.17 37.93
C SER A 384 -0.66 -21.31 39.15
N LEU A 385 -1.59 -21.76 39.98
CA LEU A 385 -1.96 -21.14 41.25
C LEU A 385 -1.42 -22.02 42.38
N ALA A 386 -0.79 -21.40 43.36
CA ALA A 386 -0.52 -22.05 44.64
C ALA A 386 -1.12 -21.24 45.77
N GLY A 387 -1.63 -21.94 46.77
CA GLY A 387 -2.30 -21.32 47.89
C GLY A 387 -2.62 -22.29 49.00
N MET A 388 -3.52 -21.85 49.87
CA MET A 388 -4.06 -22.63 50.96
C MET A 388 -5.57 -22.44 51.04
N THR A 389 -6.26 -23.47 51.52
CA THR A 389 -7.65 -23.40 51.94
C THR A 389 -7.77 -23.69 53.43
N LYS A 390 -8.73 -23.05 54.09
CA LYS A 390 -9.02 -23.25 55.51
C LYS A 390 -10.52 -23.46 55.69
N SER A 391 -10.91 -24.44 56.50
CA SER A 391 -12.30 -24.66 56.89
C SER A 391 -12.38 -25.12 58.33
N SER A 392 -13.42 -24.70 59.04
CA SER A 392 -13.74 -25.19 60.38
C SER A 392 -14.29 -26.63 60.37
N ASP A 393 -14.78 -27.08 59.20
CA ASP A 393 -15.21 -28.46 58.99
C ASP A 393 -14.11 -29.27 58.26
N SER A 394 -14.15 -30.58 58.41
CA SER A 394 -13.25 -31.54 57.75
C SER A 394 -13.37 -31.58 56.21
N LYS A 395 -14.26 -30.75 55.63
CA LYS A 395 -14.68 -30.70 54.22
C LYS A 395 -13.79 -29.84 53.31
N THR A 396 -12.53 -29.59 53.68
CA THR A 396 -11.58 -28.84 52.81
C THR A 396 -11.46 -29.43 51.41
N PHE A 397 -11.53 -30.76 51.28
CA PHE A 397 -11.52 -31.44 49.98
C PHE A 397 -12.76 -31.08 49.13
N SER A 398 -13.95 -31.05 49.71
CA SER A 398 -15.17 -30.68 48.98
C SER A 398 -15.12 -29.23 48.50
N SER A 399 -14.53 -28.32 49.27
CA SER A 399 -14.33 -26.93 48.84
C SER A 399 -13.40 -26.85 47.64
N ILE A 400 -12.28 -27.60 47.65
CA ILE A 400 -11.34 -27.68 46.53
C ILE A 400 -12.03 -28.26 45.29
N ALA A 401 -12.80 -29.34 45.43
CA ALA A 401 -13.55 -29.93 44.33
C ALA A 401 -14.51 -28.92 43.70
N ARG A 402 -15.25 -28.13 44.52
CA ARG A 402 -16.11 -27.05 44.01
C ARG A 402 -15.35 -25.97 43.25
N LEU A 403 -14.14 -25.62 43.68
CA LEU A 403 -13.29 -24.67 42.97
C LEU A 403 -12.84 -25.24 41.62
N VAL A 404 -12.39 -26.50 41.60
CA VAL A 404 -12.03 -27.19 40.35
C VAL A 404 -13.22 -27.22 39.39
N ASP A 405 -14.40 -27.62 39.88
CA ASP A 405 -15.63 -27.63 39.08
C ASP A 405 -16.00 -26.23 38.58
N ALA A 406 -15.87 -25.19 39.41
CA ALA A 406 -16.17 -23.82 39.02
C ALA A 406 -15.24 -23.31 37.92
N ILE A 407 -13.96 -23.70 37.95
CA ILE A 407 -12.98 -23.36 36.92
C ILE A 407 -13.21 -24.17 35.64
N GLU A 408 -13.46 -25.47 35.74
CA GLU A 408 -13.79 -26.32 34.59
C GLU A 408 -15.10 -25.90 33.90
N LYS A 409 -16.08 -25.41 34.67
CA LYS A 409 -17.33 -24.86 34.13
C LYS A 409 -17.20 -23.43 33.59
N SER A 410 -16.06 -22.79 33.76
CA SER A 410 -15.85 -21.43 33.28
C SER A 410 -15.47 -21.42 31.81
N THR A 411 -16.02 -20.49 31.03
CA THR A 411 -15.64 -20.29 29.62
C THR A 411 -14.25 -19.64 29.46
N TYR A 412 -13.53 -19.44 30.56
CA TYR A 412 -12.24 -18.73 30.59
C TYR A 412 -11.05 -19.69 30.69
N PHE A 413 -11.24 -20.87 31.27
CA PHE A 413 -10.17 -21.79 31.65
C PHE A 413 -10.51 -23.23 31.27
N LYS A 414 -9.47 -24.03 31.07
CA LYS A 414 -9.60 -25.43 30.70
C LYS A 414 -8.44 -26.29 31.15
N ASP A 415 -8.63 -27.60 31.07
CA ASP A 415 -7.59 -28.59 31.33
C ASP A 415 -6.96 -28.38 32.71
N ILE A 416 -7.79 -28.36 33.76
CA ILE A 416 -7.29 -28.33 35.14
C ILE A 416 -6.48 -29.59 35.41
N ASP A 417 -5.27 -29.37 35.86
CA ASP A 417 -4.41 -30.36 36.49
C ASP A 417 -4.27 -30.01 37.98
N PHE A 418 -4.57 -31.01 38.81
CA PHE A 418 -4.54 -30.90 40.26
C PHE A 418 -3.29 -31.60 40.78
N ARG A 419 -2.28 -30.82 41.22
CA ARG A 419 -0.93 -31.37 41.46
C ARG A 419 -0.70 -31.92 42.87
N SER A 420 -1.32 -31.36 43.92
CA SER A 420 -1.10 -31.85 45.29
C SER A 420 -2.11 -31.32 46.31
N PHE A 421 -2.31 -32.13 47.35
CA PHE A 421 -3.07 -31.79 48.56
C PHE A 421 -2.33 -32.30 49.80
N SER A 422 -2.16 -31.44 50.80
CA SER A 422 -1.80 -31.84 52.16
C SER A 422 -2.88 -31.37 53.11
N LYS A 423 -3.35 -32.23 54.03
CA LYS A 423 -4.30 -31.84 55.08
C LYS A 423 -3.56 -31.76 56.41
N SER A 424 -3.60 -30.59 57.03
CA SER A 424 -3.10 -30.37 58.39
C SER A 424 -4.23 -29.83 59.25
N LYS A 425 -4.30 -30.28 60.50
CA LYS A 425 -5.19 -29.70 61.51
C LYS A 425 -4.35 -28.75 62.36
N ASP A 426 -4.79 -27.52 62.48
CA ASP A 426 -4.16 -26.52 63.33
C ASP A 426 -4.57 -26.72 64.80
N ASP A 427 -3.79 -26.19 65.74
CA ASP A 427 -4.05 -26.29 67.19
C ASP A 427 -5.38 -25.64 67.58
N SER A 428 -5.84 -24.70 66.76
CA SER A 428 -7.16 -24.03 66.83
C SER A 428 -8.34 -24.93 66.47
N GLY A 429 -8.09 -26.14 65.96
CA GLY A 429 -9.12 -27.10 65.54
C GLY A 429 -9.50 -27.02 64.06
N ASP A 430 -9.07 -25.98 63.36
CA ASP A 430 -9.38 -25.75 61.94
C ASP A 430 -8.55 -26.66 61.02
N PHE A 431 -9.15 -27.08 59.91
CA PHE A 431 -8.47 -27.84 58.88
C PHE A 431 -7.90 -26.89 57.82
N SER A 432 -6.60 -26.95 57.62
CA SER A 432 -5.88 -26.25 56.57
C SER A 432 -5.39 -27.22 55.51
N SER A 433 -5.33 -26.77 54.26
CA SER A 433 -4.77 -27.58 53.19
C SER A 433 -4.04 -26.74 52.16
N SER A 434 -2.85 -27.20 51.76
CA SER A 434 -2.15 -26.58 50.64
C SER A 434 -2.79 -27.02 49.31
N LEU A 435 -2.83 -26.09 48.36
CA LEU A 435 -3.47 -26.26 47.07
C LEU A 435 -2.50 -25.81 45.97
N SER A 436 -2.31 -26.65 44.95
CA SER A 436 -1.66 -26.25 43.70
C SER A 436 -2.50 -26.68 42.51
N LEU A 437 -2.95 -25.70 41.73
CA LEU A 437 -3.75 -25.87 40.52
C LEU A 437 -2.95 -25.41 39.31
N GLU A 438 -3.08 -26.10 38.20
CA GLU A 438 -2.58 -25.64 36.91
C GLU A 438 -3.69 -25.76 35.86
N PHE A 439 -3.90 -24.75 35.04
CA PHE A 439 -4.92 -24.77 33.99
C PHE A 439 -4.51 -23.92 32.79
N ALA A 440 -5.07 -24.20 31.63
CA ALA A 440 -4.87 -23.44 30.41
C ALA A 440 -5.93 -22.34 30.24
N ILE A 441 -5.55 -21.23 29.62
CA ILE A 441 -6.48 -20.17 29.21
C ILE A 441 -7.20 -20.63 27.95
N GLN A 442 -8.53 -20.59 27.97
CA GLN A 442 -9.35 -20.97 26.84
C GLN A 442 -9.34 -19.87 25.77
N LYS A 443 -8.98 -20.23 24.53
CA LYS A 443 -8.98 -19.32 23.36
C LYS A 443 -10.10 -19.74 22.41
N GLY A 444 -11.32 -19.27 22.66
CA GLY A 444 -12.50 -19.57 21.85
C GLY A 444 -13.49 -20.52 22.52
N LYS A 445 -14.48 -20.99 21.77
CA LYS A 445 -15.52 -21.89 22.27
C LYS A 445 -14.98 -23.31 22.41
N ASP A 446 -15.18 -23.92 23.57
CA ASP A 446 -14.81 -25.30 23.85
C ASP A 446 -16.06 -26.19 23.85
N PRO A 447 -15.99 -27.45 23.39
CA PRO A 447 -17.13 -28.37 23.42
C PRO A 447 -17.78 -28.53 24.81
N ARG A 448 -17.02 -28.31 25.89
CA ARG A 448 -17.54 -28.31 27.27
C ARG A 448 -18.56 -27.20 27.52
N ASP A 449 -18.42 -26.06 26.85
CA ASP A 449 -19.32 -24.90 27.01
C ASP A 449 -20.75 -25.23 26.55
N ASP A 450 -20.89 -26.09 25.54
CA ASP A 450 -22.19 -26.49 24.99
C ASP A 450 -22.97 -27.41 25.94
N VAL A 451 -22.26 -28.26 26.69
CA VAL A 451 -22.88 -29.15 27.68
C VAL A 451 -23.42 -28.33 28.85
N ILE A 452 -22.66 -27.34 29.31
CA ILE A 452 -23.05 -26.47 30.43
C ILE A 452 -24.24 -25.59 30.05
N ALA A 453 -24.31 -25.10 28.81
CA ALA A 453 -25.45 -24.33 28.31
C ALA A 453 -26.75 -25.15 28.25
N SER A 454 -26.66 -26.48 28.10
CA SER A 454 -27.83 -27.37 28.10
C SER A 454 -28.34 -27.74 29.51
N GLU A 455 -27.46 -27.69 30.52
CA GLU A 455 -27.77 -28.06 31.91
C GLU A 455 -28.41 -26.90 32.70
N ASN A 456 -28.17 -25.66 32.29
CA ASN A 456 -28.84 -24.45 32.81
C ASN A 456 -29.53 -23.70 31.65
N PRO A 457 -30.71 -24.15 31.18
CA PRO A 457 -31.49 -23.33 30.26
C PRO A 457 -31.79 -21.99 30.95
N PRO A 458 -31.77 -20.86 30.20
CA PRO A 458 -32.05 -19.55 30.77
C PRO A 458 -33.40 -19.62 31.47
N GLU A 459 -33.39 -19.37 32.78
CA GLU A 459 -34.55 -19.33 33.64
C GLU A 459 -35.59 -18.43 32.96
N SER A 460 -36.63 -19.07 32.42
CA SER A 460 -37.69 -18.38 31.69
C SER A 460 -38.35 -17.42 32.67
N VAL A 461 -38.07 -16.13 32.51
CA VAL A 461 -38.66 -15.05 33.30
C VAL A 461 -40.18 -15.27 33.35
N PRO A 462 -40.78 -15.49 34.52
CA PRO A 462 -42.23 -15.64 34.61
C PRO A 462 -42.87 -14.36 34.09
N SER A 463 -43.68 -14.50 33.06
CA SER A 463 -44.44 -13.40 32.49
C SER A 463 -45.38 -12.84 33.56
N ILE A 464 -45.01 -11.69 34.13
CA ILE A 464 -45.87 -10.91 35.00
C ILE A 464 -47.08 -10.51 34.17
N SER A 465 -48.20 -11.19 34.45
CA SER A 465 -49.50 -10.84 33.91
C SER A 465 -49.92 -9.50 34.50
N THR A 466 -49.83 -8.44 33.69
CA THR A 466 -50.34 -7.11 34.04
C THR A 466 -51.86 -7.15 34.20
N PRO A 467 -52.42 -6.65 35.31
CA PRO A 467 -53.87 -6.52 35.43
C PRO A 467 -54.40 -5.39 34.55
N ARG A 468 -55.48 -5.72 33.84
CA ARG A 468 -56.30 -4.88 32.97
C ARG A 468 -56.79 -3.62 33.70
N PRO A 469 -56.53 -2.39 33.20
CA PRO A 469 -57.13 -1.20 33.76
C PRO A 469 -58.59 -1.07 33.30
N SER A 470 -59.47 -0.94 34.29
CA SER A 470 -60.87 -0.59 34.16
C SER A 470 -61.04 0.80 33.55
N GLN A 471 -61.94 0.88 32.57
CA GLN A 471 -62.42 2.11 31.95
C GLN A 471 -63.07 3.03 32.99
N SER A 472 -62.70 4.31 32.98
CA SER A 472 -63.45 5.39 33.63
C SER A 472 -63.51 6.58 32.69
N SER A 473 -64.66 6.67 32.02
CA SER A 473 -65.47 7.85 31.73
C SER A 473 -64.76 9.19 31.49
N ALA A 474 -64.94 9.66 30.25
CA ALA A 474 -64.78 11.02 29.80
C ALA A 474 -65.50 12.04 30.71
N ASN A 475 -64.85 13.19 30.93
CA ASN A 475 -65.59 14.44 31.06
C ASN A 475 -64.82 15.57 30.37
N THR A 476 -65.48 16.10 29.34
CA THR A 476 -65.12 17.27 28.55
C THR A 476 -65.57 18.53 29.29
N LEU A 477 -64.67 19.48 29.55
CA LEU A 477 -65.09 20.86 29.87
C LEU A 477 -64.01 21.89 29.48
N THR A 478 -64.25 22.51 28.31
CA THR A 478 -64.16 23.95 28.00
C THR A 478 -62.86 24.76 28.25
N ARG A 479 -62.31 25.26 27.12
CA ARG A 479 -61.53 26.52 26.90
C ARG A 479 -62.07 27.73 27.71
N PRO A 480 -61.33 28.87 27.92
CA PRO A 480 -60.57 29.56 26.86
C PRO A 480 -59.29 30.38 27.23
N GLN A 481 -58.46 30.59 26.17
CA GLN A 481 -57.75 31.81 25.72
C GLN A 481 -56.73 32.57 26.60
N GLY A 482 -55.65 32.99 25.91
CA GLY A 482 -54.73 34.09 26.26
C GLY A 482 -53.45 33.60 26.94
N ALA A 483 -52.22 34.04 26.63
CA ALA A 483 -51.74 35.15 25.82
C ALA A 483 -50.28 34.88 25.38
N SER A 484 -49.86 35.63 24.36
CA SER A 484 -48.52 35.72 23.78
C SER A 484 -47.48 36.36 24.72
N LEU A 485 -46.22 36.35 24.24
CA LEU A 485 -45.04 37.18 24.59
C LEU A 485 -44.08 36.58 25.64
N THR A 486 -42.77 36.83 25.68
CA THR A 486 -41.67 37.20 24.77
C THR A 486 -40.41 37.07 25.66
N THR A 487 -39.25 36.70 25.10
CA THR A 487 -37.86 36.98 25.58
C THR A 487 -37.57 37.12 27.08
N LEU A 488 -36.65 36.29 27.55
CA LEU A 488 -35.30 36.72 27.95
C LEU A 488 -34.30 35.58 27.76
#